data_AF-A0A6V2UI63-F1
#
_entry.id   AF-A0A6V2UI63-F1
#
_cell.length_a   1.000
_cell.length_b   1.000
_cell.length_c   1.000
_cell.angle_alpha   90.00
_cell.angle_beta   90.00
_cell.angle_gamma   90.00
#
_symmetry.space_group_name_H-M   'P 1'
#
loop_
_entity.id
_entity.type
_entity.pdbx_description
1 polymer ?
#
loop_
_entity_poly.entity_id
_entity_poly.type
_entity_poly.pdbx_seq_one_letter_code
_entity_poly.pdbx_strand_id
1 'polypeptide(L)'
;MAWDCVAGWHPRGLHLDFALGTEAINNLGGYPGGSGVLCQPPALGSATDCSCGCGCGCSDSAEGTLPVLRYNGVGRVYDGVSTVAAGLDLVVSNLTSYTPWSSAHNGRTMNGGNFASISLLQGTQTTFGFEFVQPGTNAPFVVDHPFDFCFFDFDTGPHLGELANMRESMVACGTSGYFMHGKLPEASSIKDFLCPDIDTSPYMRIEEDAGCIRVEALAEGRGPDNPSDFPEALMNIPGGASGTCGDYDKCPGLAHGRMPGDGISGYPRPPGRVLDEVICTDEGAEIPGAGVYPDGSRKSGQPYRYTMPKFVCLQYPAGISSFEVTYEVGRNFDASAYGRNFLFAGTGSLPPECVGPPQLPPAMPPSRPAPMPSPSSPPPTPLPQRPHLLPHTPPPLMPPPSTPPPPPPLPLPPP
;
A
#
# COMPACT_ATOMS: atom_id res chain seq x y z
N MET A 1 -8.31 -17.64 12.06
CA MET A 1 -7.25 -18.66 12.07
C MET A 1 -6.51 -18.55 13.40
N ALA A 2 -6.31 -19.65 14.13
CA ALA A 2 -5.41 -19.65 15.29
C ALA A 2 -3.98 -19.76 14.75
N TRP A 3 -3.09 -18.88 15.21
CA TRP A 3 -1.71 -18.78 14.73
C TRP A 3 -0.86 -19.80 15.47
N ASP A 4 -0.46 -20.87 14.81
CA ASP A 4 0.39 -21.88 15.42
C ASP A 4 1.85 -21.61 15.06
N CYS A 5 2.45 -20.65 15.75
CA CYS A 5 3.91 -20.63 15.83
C CYS A 5 4.38 -21.96 16.42
N VAL A 6 5.46 -22.52 15.88
CA VAL A 6 6.10 -23.72 16.45
C VAL A 6 6.38 -23.52 17.93
N ALA A 7 6.27 -24.59 18.73
CA ALA A 7 6.39 -24.49 20.19
C ALA A 7 7.64 -23.70 20.63
N GLY A 8 7.44 -22.68 21.45
CA GLY A 8 8.48 -21.78 21.93
C GLY A 8 8.77 -20.57 21.02
N TRP A 9 8.13 -20.47 19.87
CA TRP A 9 8.17 -19.30 19.00
C TRP A 9 6.95 -18.42 19.25
N HIS A 10 7.12 -17.12 19.02
CA HIS A 10 6.08 -16.13 19.26
C HIS A 10 5.89 -15.25 18.02
N PRO A 11 4.65 -14.83 17.73
CA PRO A 11 4.40 -13.90 16.64
C PRO A 11 5.09 -12.57 16.91
N ARG A 12 5.55 -11.90 15.85
CA ARG A 12 6.12 -10.56 15.90
C ARG A 12 5.60 -9.72 14.74
N GLY A 13 5.43 -8.42 15.00
CA GLY A 13 5.07 -7.43 13.98
C GLY A 13 3.64 -6.90 14.11
N LEU A 14 3.27 -6.06 13.14
CA LEU A 14 1.94 -5.48 13.03
C LEU A 14 1.03 -6.39 12.20
N HIS A 15 -0.08 -6.79 12.80
CA HIS A 15 -1.20 -7.43 12.14
C HIS A 15 -2.35 -6.43 12.05
N LEU A 16 -2.60 -5.90 10.85
CA LEU A 16 -3.73 -5.00 10.57
C LEU A 16 -4.80 -5.75 9.78
N ASP A 17 -5.97 -5.93 10.36
CA ASP A 17 -7.09 -6.68 9.77
C ASP A 17 -8.42 -5.95 10.04
N PHE A 18 -9.01 -5.42 8.98
CA PHE A 18 -10.28 -4.70 9.09
C PHE A 18 -11.44 -5.63 9.39
N ALA A 19 -11.31 -6.96 9.26
CA ALA A 19 -12.30 -7.90 9.77
C ALA A 19 -12.46 -7.81 11.30
N LEU A 20 -11.34 -7.63 12.01
CA LEU A 20 -11.28 -7.65 13.48
C LEU A 20 -11.82 -6.38 14.12
N GLY A 21 -11.66 -5.25 13.42
CA GLY A 21 -12.01 -3.95 13.97
C GLY A 21 -13.50 -3.65 13.95
N THR A 22 -13.86 -2.40 14.22
CA THR A 22 -15.18 -1.83 13.92
C THR A 22 -14.96 -0.42 13.39
N GLU A 23 -15.64 -0.07 12.30
CA GLU A 23 -15.70 1.32 11.84
C GLU A 23 -16.52 2.13 12.86
N ALA A 24 -15.83 2.98 13.62
CA ALA A 24 -16.40 3.73 14.73
C ALA A 24 -16.77 5.16 14.35
N ILE A 25 -16.05 5.75 13.39
CA ILE A 25 -16.31 7.10 12.87
C ILE A 25 -16.12 7.05 11.35
N ASN A 26 -17.07 7.63 10.62
CA ASN A 26 -17.02 7.79 9.16
C ASN A 26 -17.52 9.18 8.74
N ASN A 27 -16.85 10.23 9.19
CA ASN A 27 -17.19 11.60 8.83
C ASN A 27 -16.20 12.23 7.85
N LEU A 28 -15.23 11.46 7.32
CA LEU A 28 -14.23 11.93 6.36
C LEU A 28 -14.85 12.66 5.16
N GLY A 29 -16.06 12.28 4.74
CA GLY A 29 -16.85 12.97 3.71
C GLY A 29 -18.34 13.07 4.04
N GLY A 30 -18.70 12.83 5.31
CA GLY A 30 -20.05 13.04 5.80
C GLY A 30 -21.06 11.91 5.71
N TYR A 31 -20.67 10.64 5.80
CA TYR A 31 -21.70 9.62 5.98
C TYR A 31 -21.87 9.29 7.47
N PRO A 32 -22.71 10.00 8.22
CA PRO A 32 -23.17 9.47 9.49
C PRO A 32 -24.14 8.33 9.15
N GLY A 33 -23.97 7.16 9.74
CA GLY A 33 -25.01 6.12 9.70
C GLY A 33 -26.28 6.53 10.48
N GLY A 34 -26.67 7.81 10.51
CA GLY A 34 -27.74 8.38 11.33
C GLY A 34 -28.63 9.35 10.55
N SER A 35 -29.92 9.37 10.89
CA SER A 35 -31.00 10.08 10.20
C SER A 35 -31.00 11.62 10.41
N GLY A 36 -29.85 12.29 10.21
CA GLY A 36 -29.67 13.71 10.56
C GLY A 36 -28.88 14.60 9.60
N VAL A 37 -28.45 14.09 8.44
CA VAL A 37 -27.55 14.83 7.53
C VAL A 37 -28.20 16.09 6.96
N LEU A 38 -27.55 17.24 7.14
CA LEU A 38 -27.80 18.45 6.36
C LEU A 38 -26.94 18.42 5.08
N CYS A 39 -27.55 18.13 3.93
CA CYS A 39 -26.86 18.20 2.65
C CYS A 39 -26.65 19.66 2.23
N GLN A 40 -25.41 20.07 1.98
CA GLN A 40 -25.15 21.31 1.26
C GLN A 40 -25.27 21.07 -0.25
N PRO A 41 -26.05 21.89 -0.98
CA PRO A 41 -26.15 21.74 -2.43
C PRO A 41 -24.79 21.98 -3.10
N PRO A 42 -24.42 21.22 -4.14
CA PRO A 42 -23.17 21.46 -4.85
C PRO A 42 -23.18 22.85 -5.51
N ALA A 43 -21.99 23.46 -5.62
CA ALA A 43 -21.79 24.76 -6.26
C ALA A 43 -22.07 24.75 -7.79
N LEU A 44 -22.34 23.58 -8.39
CA LEU A 44 -22.51 23.41 -9.83
C LEU A 44 -23.66 22.43 -10.15
N GLY A 45 -24.87 22.97 -10.34
CA GLY A 45 -25.97 22.29 -11.04
C GLY A 45 -26.93 21.49 -10.15
N SER A 46 -28.22 21.56 -10.49
CA SER A 46 -29.36 21.05 -9.72
C SER A 46 -29.36 19.52 -9.56
N ALA A 47 -28.80 19.02 -8.45
CA ALA A 47 -29.13 17.70 -7.93
C ALA A 47 -30.25 17.84 -6.90
N THR A 48 -31.50 17.63 -7.30
CA THR A 48 -32.69 17.71 -6.43
C THR A 48 -32.91 16.45 -5.58
N ASP A 49 -31.91 15.59 -5.46
CA ASP A 49 -32.01 14.35 -4.69
C ASP A 49 -30.68 14.06 -3.99
N CYS A 50 -30.45 14.70 -2.83
CA CYS A 50 -29.25 14.45 -2.03
C CYS A 50 -29.61 13.78 -0.70
N SER A 51 -29.12 12.56 -0.54
CA SER A 51 -29.01 11.84 0.73
C SER A 51 -27.67 11.08 0.81
N CYS A 52 -26.58 11.75 0.37
CA CYS A 52 -25.14 11.38 0.49
C CYS A 52 -24.41 10.77 -0.74
N GLY A 53 -24.68 11.21 -1.98
CA GLY A 53 -23.90 10.79 -3.17
C GLY A 53 -23.82 11.84 -4.29
N CYS A 54 -22.68 11.84 -5.00
CA CYS A 54 -22.21 12.78 -6.03
C CYS A 54 -22.08 14.25 -5.61
N GLY A 55 -21.03 14.57 -4.85
CA GLY A 55 -20.57 15.95 -4.65
C GLY A 55 -21.30 16.76 -3.58
N CYS A 56 -22.25 16.17 -2.85
CA CYS A 56 -22.82 16.76 -1.65
C CYS A 56 -21.89 16.51 -0.46
N GLY A 57 -21.23 17.57 0.01
CA GLY A 57 -20.57 17.57 1.32
C GLY A 57 -21.64 17.31 2.37
N CYS A 58 -21.57 16.14 2.98
CA CYS A 58 -22.37 15.86 4.14
C CYS A 58 -21.49 16.22 5.34
N SER A 59 -22.00 17.01 6.27
CA SER A 59 -21.19 17.45 7.41
C SER A 59 -21.94 17.13 8.69
N ASP A 60 -21.57 16.01 9.30
CA ASP A 60 -22.04 15.63 10.63
C ASP A 60 -20.98 15.87 11.71
N SER A 61 -19.86 16.47 11.34
CA SER A 61 -18.93 17.03 12.32
C SER A 61 -19.60 18.22 12.98
N ALA A 62 -19.98 18.06 14.26
CA ALA A 62 -20.16 19.19 15.15
C ALA A 62 -18.97 20.15 14.94
N GLU A 63 -19.27 21.43 14.75
CA GLU A 63 -18.31 22.48 14.43
C GLU A 63 -17.04 22.32 15.29
N GLY A 64 -15.89 22.02 14.68
CA GLY A 64 -14.61 21.81 15.36
C GLY A 64 -14.12 20.36 15.50
N THR A 65 -14.83 19.35 14.98
CA THR A 65 -14.29 17.98 14.86
C THR A 65 -13.65 17.76 13.49
N LEU A 66 -12.41 17.25 13.46
CA LEU A 66 -11.71 16.93 12.21
C LEU A 66 -12.46 15.81 11.45
N PRO A 67 -12.59 15.89 10.12
CA PRO A 67 -13.13 14.80 9.31
C PRO A 67 -12.16 13.61 9.33
N VAL A 68 -12.62 12.47 9.82
CA VAL A 68 -11.82 11.25 9.97
C VAL A 68 -12.62 9.99 9.61
N LEU A 69 -11.88 8.94 9.22
CA LEU A 69 -12.33 7.56 9.36
C LEU A 69 -11.61 6.97 10.57
N ARG A 70 -12.34 6.27 11.45
CA ARG A 70 -11.74 5.58 12.59
C ARG A 70 -12.15 4.13 12.61
N TYR A 71 -11.15 3.26 12.68
CA TYR A 71 -11.32 1.82 12.84
C TYR A 71 -10.81 1.41 14.21
N ASN A 72 -11.73 1.09 15.13
CA ASN A 72 -11.38 0.63 16.47
C ASN A 72 -10.94 -0.82 16.44
N GLY A 73 -9.86 -1.18 17.13
CA GLY A 73 -9.38 -2.55 17.30
C GLY A 73 -8.97 -3.25 16.00
N VAL A 74 -8.59 -2.49 14.97
CA VAL A 74 -8.21 -3.00 13.66
C VAL A 74 -6.81 -3.63 13.64
N GLY A 75 -5.95 -3.24 14.58
CA GLY A 75 -4.57 -3.70 14.63
C GLY A 75 -4.23 -4.48 15.89
N ARG A 76 -3.30 -5.42 15.74
CA ARG A 76 -2.64 -6.19 16.80
C ARG A 76 -1.14 -6.13 16.59
N VAL A 77 -0.39 -5.73 17.61
CA VAL A 77 1.08 -5.68 17.57
C VAL A 77 1.62 -6.74 18.51
N TYR A 78 2.47 -7.61 17.97
CA TYR A 78 3.14 -8.67 18.73
C TYR A 78 4.63 -8.37 18.87
N ASP A 79 5.16 -8.59 20.07
CA ASP A 79 6.54 -8.25 20.46
C ASP A 79 7.56 -9.38 20.21
N GLY A 80 7.10 -10.55 19.76
CA GLY A 80 7.95 -11.73 19.60
C GLY A 80 8.36 -12.41 20.92
N VAL A 81 7.76 -12.03 22.04
CA VAL A 81 8.03 -12.61 23.37
C VAL A 81 6.82 -13.37 23.91
N SER A 82 5.61 -13.01 23.50
CA SER A 82 4.39 -13.72 23.89
C SER A 82 3.37 -13.79 22.75
N THR A 83 2.29 -14.55 22.97
CA THR A 83 1.12 -14.56 22.09
C THR A 83 0.13 -13.43 22.40
N VAL A 84 0.42 -12.59 23.39
CA VAL A 84 -0.44 -11.47 23.79
C VAL A 84 -0.10 -10.27 22.91
N ALA A 85 -1.07 -9.80 22.14
CA ALA A 85 -0.91 -8.60 21.32
C ALA A 85 -1.32 -7.35 22.08
N ALA A 86 -0.64 -6.23 21.81
CA ALA A 86 -1.18 -4.90 22.06
C ALA A 86 -2.18 -4.55 20.93
N GLY A 87 -3.39 -4.12 21.30
CA GLY A 87 -4.37 -3.63 20.32
C GLY A 87 -4.07 -2.19 19.89
N LEU A 88 -4.45 -1.83 18.68
CA LEU A 88 -4.46 -0.44 18.20
C LEU A 88 -5.70 -0.13 17.35
N ASP A 89 -6.00 1.16 17.27
CA ASP A 89 -6.96 1.73 16.34
C ASP A 89 -6.22 2.41 15.17
N LEU A 90 -6.88 2.52 14.01
CA LEU A 90 -6.41 3.30 12.87
C LEU A 90 -7.33 4.51 12.70
N VAL A 91 -6.74 5.70 12.61
CA VAL A 91 -7.41 6.94 12.25
C VAL A 91 -6.89 7.39 10.88
N VAL A 92 -7.80 7.72 9.97
CA VAL A 92 -7.47 8.29 8.67
C VAL A 92 -8.09 9.68 8.59
N SER A 93 -7.27 10.71 8.45
CA SER A 93 -7.70 12.11 8.37
C SER A 93 -7.39 12.69 7.00
N ASN A 94 -8.21 13.61 6.49
CA ASN A 94 -7.81 14.42 5.34
C ASN A 94 -6.93 15.60 5.82
N LEU A 95 -5.74 15.72 5.26
CA LEU A 95 -4.78 16.80 5.57
C LEU A 95 -4.90 17.97 4.59
N THR A 96 -5.49 17.73 3.42
CA THR A 96 -5.79 18.74 2.41
C THR A 96 -7.28 18.71 2.03
N SER A 97 -7.65 19.44 0.97
CA SER A 97 -9.02 19.45 0.45
C SER A 97 -9.43 18.04 0.04
N TYR A 98 -10.61 17.62 0.46
CA TYR A 98 -11.18 16.32 0.13
C TYR A 98 -12.58 16.49 -0.41
N THR A 99 -12.88 15.81 -1.51
CA THR A 99 -14.21 15.80 -2.11
C THR A 99 -14.55 14.36 -2.47
N PRO A 100 -15.44 13.70 -1.69
CA PRO A 100 -15.85 12.34 -1.99
C PRO A 100 -16.64 12.30 -3.30
N TRP A 101 -16.43 11.27 -4.11
CA TRP A 101 -17.39 10.94 -5.16
C TRP A 101 -18.67 10.34 -4.56
N SER A 102 -18.49 9.36 -3.67
CA SER A 102 -19.57 8.75 -2.91
C SER A 102 -19.12 8.52 -1.46
N SER A 103 -19.64 9.30 -0.52
CA SER A 103 -19.31 9.13 0.91
C SER A 103 -19.79 7.78 1.45
N ALA A 104 -20.83 7.19 0.83
CA ALA A 104 -21.31 5.85 1.15
C ALA A 104 -20.30 4.73 0.79
N HIS A 105 -19.23 5.05 0.04
CA HIS A 105 -18.15 4.12 -0.29
C HIS A 105 -16.90 4.31 0.59
N ASN A 106 -16.92 5.28 1.50
CA ASN A 106 -15.88 5.41 2.53
C ASN A 106 -16.13 4.40 3.64
N GLY A 107 -15.05 3.93 4.27
CA GLY A 107 -15.15 2.97 5.37
C GLY A 107 -14.75 1.58 4.92
N ARG A 108 -15.54 0.56 5.25
CA ARG A 108 -15.29 -0.81 4.75
C ARG A 108 -15.73 -1.01 3.30
N THR A 109 -15.01 -1.89 2.61
CA THR A 109 -15.48 -2.45 1.34
C THR A 109 -16.86 -3.08 1.49
N MET A 110 -17.69 -2.91 0.45
CA MET A 110 -19.04 -3.48 0.41
C MET A 110 -18.98 -5.02 0.57
N ASN A 111 -20.04 -5.61 1.13
CA ASN A 111 -20.20 -7.06 1.32
C ASN A 111 -19.39 -7.72 2.44
N GLY A 112 -18.81 -6.94 3.36
CA GLY A 112 -18.13 -7.50 4.54
C GLY A 112 -16.69 -7.96 4.26
N GLY A 113 -16.06 -7.40 3.23
CA GLY A 113 -14.65 -7.57 2.97
C GLY A 113 -13.76 -7.00 4.08
N ASN A 114 -12.48 -7.34 4.02
CA ASN A 114 -11.46 -7.01 5.01
C ASN A 114 -10.60 -5.82 4.60
N PHE A 115 -10.96 -5.14 3.51
CA PHE A 115 -10.30 -3.92 3.06
C PHE A 115 -11.12 -2.70 3.46
N ALA A 116 -10.43 -1.61 3.76
CA ALA A 116 -11.00 -0.30 3.85
C ALA A 116 -10.97 0.41 2.47
N SER A 117 -11.80 1.42 2.33
CA SER A 117 -12.07 2.15 1.09
C SER A 117 -12.21 3.63 1.39
N ILE A 118 -11.63 4.46 0.52
CA ILE A 118 -11.90 5.90 0.46
C ILE A 118 -12.27 6.25 -0.98
N SER A 119 -13.40 6.94 -1.14
CA SER A 119 -13.92 7.45 -2.39
C SER A 119 -13.41 8.86 -2.67
N LEU A 120 -12.89 9.13 -3.86
CA LEU A 120 -12.39 10.43 -4.27
C LEU A 120 -12.98 10.84 -5.62
N LEU A 121 -13.43 12.10 -5.72
CA LEU A 121 -13.98 12.68 -6.95
C LEU A 121 -12.87 12.86 -8.00
N GLN A 122 -13.21 12.60 -9.27
CA GLN A 122 -12.32 12.87 -10.39
C GLN A 122 -11.84 14.33 -10.44
N GLY A 123 -10.65 14.54 -10.96
CA GLY A 123 -10.01 15.86 -11.07
C GLY A 123 -9.62 16.47 -9.73
N THR A 124 -9.59 15.68 -8.66
CA THR A 124 -9.19 16.12 -7.32
C THR A 124 -8.01 15.30 -6.80
N GLN A 125 -7.33 15.86 -5.81
CA GLN A 125 -6.20 15.26 -5.13
C GLN A 125 -6.36 15.55 -3.64
N THR A 126 -6.06 14.56 -2.81
CA THR A 126 -6.12 14.67 -1.35
C THR A 126 -4.94 13.97 -0.72
N THR A 127 -4.37 14.60 0.30
CA THR A 127 -3.39 13.96 1.20
C THR A 127 -4.13 13.45 2.42
N PHE A 128 -3.99 12.15 2.68
CA PHE A 128 -4.54 11.47 3.84
C PHE A 128 -3.42 11.14 4.82
N GLY A 129 -3.65 11.45 6.10
CA GLY A 129 -2.82 11.01 7.21
C GLY A 129 -3.38 9.72 7.79
N PHE A 130 -2.54 8.71 7.94
CA PHE A 130 -2.85 7.44 8.58
C PHE A 130 -2.14 7.41 9.93
N GLU A 131 -2.90 7.34 11.02
CA GLU A 131 -2.37 7.39 12.38
C GLU A 131 -2.76 6.13 13.16
N PHE A 132 -1.77 5.46 13.73
CA PHE A 132 -1.97 4.41 14.71
C PHE A 132 -2.14 5.05 16.09
N VAL A 133 -3.22 4.73 16.78
CA VAL A 133 -3.51 5.28 18.11
C VAL A 133 -3.88 4.18 19.11
N GLN A 134 -3.68 4.46 20.39
CA GLN A 134 -4.06 3.54 21.45
C GLN A 134 -5.59 3.35 21.47
N PRO A 135 -6.10 2.13 21.75
CA PRO A 135 -7.52 1.82 21.66
C PRO A 135 -8.42 2.80 22.42
N GLY A 136 -9.40 3.36 21.73
CA GLY A 136 -10.38 4.30 22.29
C GLY A 136 -9.83 5.70 22.62
N THR A 137 -8.60 6.03 22.22
CA THR A 137 -7.97 7.35 22.51
C THR A 137 -7.44 8.02 21.23
N ASN A 138 -6.87 9.22 21.36
CA ASN A 138 -6.07 9.85 20.29
C ASN A 138 -4.57 9.85 20.62
N ALA A 139 -4.15 9.07 21.62
CA ALA A 139 -2.74 8.96 21.97
C ALA A 139 -2.03 8.13 20.90
N PRO A 140 -0.91 8.60 20.31
CA PRO A 140 -0.19 7.83 19.30
C PRO A 140 0.25 6.46 19.81
N PHE A 141 0.15 5.46 18.94
CA PHE A 141 0.71 4.13 19.12
C PHE A 141 1.92 3.98 18.20
N VAL A 142 3.12 3.93 18.76
CA VAL A 142 4.34 3.74 17.96
C VAL A 142 4.51 2.26 17.64
N VAL A 143 4.55 1.93 16.35
CA VAL A 143 4.83 0.55 15.89
C VAL A 143 6.34 0.36 15.87
N ASP A 144 6.87 -0.49 16.75
CA ASP A 144 8.31 -0.65 17.00
C ASP A 144 9.00 -1.66 16.07
N HIS A 145 8.31 -2.12 15.03
CA HIS A 145 8.80 -3.05 14.03
C HIS A 145 8.44 -2.55 12.62
N PRO A 146 9.21 -2.93 11.58
CA PRO A 146 8.80 -2.66 10.20
C PRO A 146 7.44 -3.28 9.91
N PHE A 147 6.66 -2.64 9.03
CA PHE A 147 5.33 -3.13 8.66
C PHE A 147 5.01 -2.81 7.20
N ASP A 148 4.07 -3.58 6.66
CA ASP A 148 3.59 -3.42 5.29
C ASP A 148 2.18 -2.80 5.28
N PHE A 149 1.95 -1.87 4.35
CA PHE A 149 0.63 -1.28 4.11
C PHE A 149 0.34 -1.27 2.61
N CYS A 150 -0.75 -1.90 2.21
CA CYS A 150 -1.08 -2.16 0.82
C CYS A 150 -2.22 -1.27 0.34
N PHE A 151 -2.09 -0.83 -0.91
CA PHE A 151 -3.08 -0.03 -1.63
C PHE A 151 -3.46 -0.80 -2.89
N PHE A 152 -4.75 -0.87 -3.17
CA PHE A 152 -5.33 -1.65 -4.27
C PHE A 152 -6.23 -0.77 -5.12
N ASP A 153 -6.73 -1.35 -6.21
CA ASP A 153 -7.58 -0.69 -7.18
C ASP A 153 -6.86 0.45 -7.94
N PHE A 154 -5.60 0.21 -8.34
CA PHE A 154 -4.90 1.08 -9.31
C PHE A 154 -5.23 0.67 -10.73
N ASP A 155 -6.52 0.70 -11.05
CA ASP A 155 -7.02 0.13 -12.28
C ASP A 155 -7.28 1.15 -13.37
N THR A 156 -7.19 2.45 -13.14
CA THR A 156 -7.61 3.45 -14.12
C THR A 156 -6.45 4.29 -14.58
N GLY A 157 -6.11 4.17 -15.87
CA GLY A 157 -5.04 4.93 -16.50
C GLY A 157 -5.49 5.71 -17.74
N PRO A 158 -4.58 6.50 -18.36
CA PRO A 158 -4.91 7.30 -19.53
C PRO A 158 -5.46 6.44 -20.68
N HIS A 159 -6.68 6.74 -21.12
CA HIS A 159 -7.27 6.07 -22.26
C HIS A 159 -6.62 6.55 -23.56
N LEU A 160 -5.86 5.67 -24.22
CA LEU A 160 -5.35 5.76 -25.61
C LEU A 160 -5.38 7.15 -26.27
N GLY A 161 -4.44 8.03 -25.91
CA GLY A 161 -4.18 9.28 -26.64
C GLY A 161 -4.22 10.56 -25.80
N GLU A 162 -3.40 10.61 -24.75
CA GLU A 162 -2.96 11.82 -24.02
C GLU A 162 -3.96 12.47 -23.04
N LEU A 163 -5.26 12.16 -23.09
CA LEU A 163 -6.18 12.61 -22.05
C LEU A 163 -6.19 11.59 -20.90
N ALA A 164 -5.64 11.99 -19.76
CA ALA A 164 -5.59 11.22 -18.51
C ALA A 164 -7.00 11.08 -17.90
N ASN A 165 -7.88 10.37 -18.61
CA ASN A 165 -9.23 10.03 -18.16
C ASN A 165 -9.14 9.26 -16.85
N MET A 166 -9.51 9.92 -15.75
CA MET A 166 -9.62 9.34 -14.40
C MET A 166 -8.36 8.66 -13.86
N ARG A 167 -7.18 8.99 -14.41
CA ARG A 167 -5.92 8.35 -14.03
C ARG A 167 -5.70 8.37 -12.52
N GLU A 168 -5.52 7.21 -11.92
CA GLU A 168 -5.23 7.08 -10.50
C GLU A 168 -3.73 7.20 -10.26
N SER A 169 -3.35 7.97 -9.26
CA SER A 169 -1.97 8.03 -8.81
C SER A 169 -1.87 8.24 -7.32
N MET A 170 -0.76 7.77 -6.76
CA MET A 170 -0.47 7.83 -5.34
C MET A 170 0.99 8.24 -5.13
N VAL A 171 1.25 9.04 -4.10
CA VAL A 171 2.59 9.29 -3.57
C VAL A 171 2.57 9.05 -2.07
N ALA A 172 3.53 8.27 -1.59
CA ALA A 172 3.75 8.04 -0.17
C ALA A 172 5.25 8.13 0.14
N CYS A 173 5.60 8.75 1.26
CA CYS A 173 6.98 9.00 1.66
C CYS A 173 7.31 8.35 3.00
N GLY A 174 8.60 8.32 3.34
CA GLY A 174 9.07 7.68 4.58
C GLY A 174 9.03 6.15 4.52
N THR A 175 8.97 5.59 3.31
CA THR A 175 8.98 4.15 3.06
C THR A 175 10.41 3.63 2.99
N SER A 176 10.65 2.40 3.42
CA SER A 176 11.90 1.66 3.21
C SER A 176 11.92 0.88 1.90
N GLY A 177 10.78 0.74 1.22
CA GLY A 177 10.67 0.01 -0.04
C GLY A 177 9.21 -0.25 -0.42
N TYR A 178 9.02 -1.07 -1.46
CA TYR A 178 7.73 -1.60 -1.86
C TYR A 178 7.88 -2.98 -2.47
N PHE A 179 6.77 -3.71 -2.50
CA PHE A 179 6.65 -4.96 -3.22
C PHE A 179 5.28 -5.12 -3.87
N MET A 180 5.21 -6.05 -4.82
CA MET A 180 4.04 -6.39 -5.62
C MET A 180 4.36 -7.64 -6.45
N HIS A 181 3.42 -8.09 -7.29
CA HIS A 181 3.76 -9.01 -8.38
C HIS A 181 4.92 -8.43 -9.24
N GLY A 182 5.88 -9.27 -9.62
CA GLY A 182 7.09 -8.86 -10.34
C GLY A 182 8.22 -8.29 -9.46
N LYS A 183 7.93 -7.88 -8.21
CA LYS A 183 8.93 -7.40 -7.25
C LYS A 183 8.66 -7.94 -5.85
N LEU A 184 9.30 -9.06 -5.52
CA LEU A 184 9.11 -9.74 -4.23
C LEU A 184 9.79 -8.99 -3.07
N PRO A 185 9.19 -9.00 -1.86
CA PRO A 185 9.87 -8.49 -0.67
C PRO A 185 10.97 -9.46 -0.21
N GLU A 186 11.99 -8.93 0.48
CA GLU A 186 13.02 -9.77 1.12
C GLU A 186 12.39 -10.69 2.18
N ALA A 187 11.61 -10.10 3.09
CA ALA A 187 10.88 -10.76 4.16
C ALA A 187 9.45 -10.19 4.25
N SER A 188 8.45 -11.01 3.93
CA SER A 188 7.03 -10.73 4.19
C SER A 188 6.26 -12.05 4.12
N SER A 189 5.19 -12.18 4.90
CA SER A 189 4.34 -13.37 4.94
C SER A 189 3.56 -13.61 3.64
N ILE A 190 3.43 -12.57 2.81
CA ILE A 190 2.76 -12.61 1.51
C ILE A 190 3.65 -13.10 0.37
N LYS A 191 4.98 -13.16 0.59
CA LYS A 191 5.97 -13.42 -0.45
C LYS A 191 5.67 -14.69 -1.26
N ASP A 192 5.22 -15.75 -0.61
CA ASP A 192 4.94 -17.04 -1.25
C ASP A 192 3.71 -17.02 -2.16
N PHE A 193 2.87 -15.98 -2.04
CA PHE A 193 1.70 -15.73 -2.89
C PHE A 193 1.99 -14.70 -3.99
N LEU A 194 3.20 -14.15 -4.03
CA LEU A 194 3.61 -13.20 -5.03
C LEU A 194 4.43 -13.89 -6.11
N CYS A 195 4.20 -13.47 -7.35
CA CYS A 195 4.82 -14.08 -8.50
C CYS A 195 5.91 -13.19 -9.08
N PRO A 196 7.17 -13.65 -9.12
CA PRO A 196 8.30 -12.84 -9.57
C PRO A 196 8.29 -12.58 -11.08
N ASP A 197 7.56 -13.39 -11.84
CA ASP A 197 7.50 -13.40 -13.30
C ASP A 197 6.33 -12.60 -13.88
N ILE A 198 5.47 -12.04 -13.03
CA ILE A 198 4.36 -11.20 -13.45
C ILE A 198 4.84 -9.77 -13.69
N ASP A 199 4.83 -9.34 -14.97
CA ASP A 199 5.16 -7.98 -15.40
C ASP A 199 3.95 -7.02 -15.32
N THR A 200 3.94 -6.18 -14.28
CA THR A 200 2.90 -5.17 -14.05
C THR A 200 3.15 -3.84 -14.75
N SER A 201 4.30 -3.65 -15.40
CA SER A 201 4.68 -2.38 -16.02
C SER A 201 3.71 -1.85 -17.10
N PRO A 202 2.89 -2.67 -17.78
CA PRO A 202 1.85 -2.15 -18.67
C PRO A 202 0.66 -1.51 -17.93
N TYR A 203 0.50 -1.76 -16.63
CA TYR A 203 -0.67 -1.36 -15.83
C TYR A 203 -0.32 -0.34 -14.76
N MET A 204 0.90 -0.39 -14.23
CA MET A 204 1.35 0.52 -13.19
C MET A 204 2.78 0.94 -13.48
N ARG A 205 3.03 2.25 -13.42
CA ARG A 205 4.38 2.81 -13.30
C ARG A 205 4.65 3.09 -11.84
N ILE A 206 5.77 2.56 -11.33
CA ILE A 206 6.23 2.84 -9.98
C ILE A 206 7.62 3.48 -10.04
N GLU A 207 7.75 4.63 -9.42
CA GLU A 207 8.99 5.40 -9.34
C GLU A 207 9.40 5.53 -7.87
N GLU A 208 10.69 5.31 -7.60
CA GLU A 208 11.31 5.54 -6.29
C GLU A 208 12.13 6.82 -6.36
N ASP A 209 11.83 7.80 -5.51
CA ASP A 209 12.60 9.03 -5.41
C ASP A 209 12.71 9.50 -3.96
N ALA A 210 13.94 9.69 -3.48
CA ALA A 210 14.25 10.25 -2.16
C ALA A 210 13.46 9.64 -0.96
N GLY A 211 13.21 8.32 -0.96
CA GLY A 211 12.45 7.64 0.10
C GLY A 211 10.92 7.79 -0.03
N CYS A 212 10.45 8.24 -1.20
CA CYS A 212 9.06 8.25 -1.61
C CYS A 212 8.83 7.25 -2.75
N ILE A 213 7.64 6.64 -2.73
CA ILE A 213 7.13 5.78 -3.79
C ILE A 213 5.99 6.52 -4.48
N ARG A 214 6.11 6.66 -5.80
CA ARG A 214 5.06 7.21 -6.66
C ARG A 214 4.50 6.09 -7.52
N VAL A 215 3.20 5.92 -7.49
CA VAL A 215 2.45 4.92 -8.25
C VAL A 215 1.52 5.63 -9.20
N GLU A 216 1.49 5.20 -10.46
CA GLU A 216 0.59 5.71 -11.48
C GLU A 216 -0.04 4.56 -12.24
N ALA A 217 -1.36 4.49 -12.23
CA ALA A 217 -2.10 3.54 -13.05
C ALA A 217 -2.04 3.95 -14.53
N LEU A 218 -1.78 2.96 -15.40
CA LEU A 218 -1.51 3.15 -16.82
C LEU A 218 -2.60 2.58 -17.73
N ALA A 219 -3.45 1.68 -17.22
CA ALA A 219 -4.46 1.00 -18.01
C ALA A 219 -5.73 0.72 -17.21
N GLU A 220 -6.88 1.06 -17.80
CA GLU A 220 -8.25 0.80 -17.30
C GLU A 220 -8.48 -0.71 -17.06
N GLY A 221 -8.96 -1.07 -15.86
CA GLY A 221 -9.49 -2.39 -15.51
C GLY A 221 -10.95 -2.47 -15.90
N ARG A 222 -11.44 -3.68 -16.19
CA ARG A 222 -12.84 -3.90 -16.54
C ARG A 222 -13.51 -4.82 -15.54
N GLY A 223 -14.64 -4.35 -15.00
CA GLY A 223 -15.58 -5.18 -14.27
C GLY A 223 -15.50 -5.02 -12.76
N PRO A 224 -16.05 -5.98 -12.00
CA PRO A 224 -15.76 -6.15 -10.59
C PRO A 224 -14.36 -6.77 -10.43
N ASP A 225 -13.31 -5.95 -10.52
CA ASP A 225 -11.91 -6.35 -10.29
C ASP A 225 -11.32 -5.81 -8.97
N ASN A 226 -12.17 -5.20 -8.16
CA ASN A 226 -11.81 -4.67 -6.85
C ASN A 226 -11.76 -5.79 -5.80
N PRO A 227 -10.57 -6.20 -5.33
CA PRO A 227 -10.49 -7.19 -4.27
C PRO A 227 -11.11 -6.65 -2.99
N SER A 228 -11.88 -7.48 -2.32
CA SER A 228 -12.48 -7.19 -1.01
C SER A 228 -11.65 -7.75 0.15
N ASP A 229 -10.75 -8.69 -0.13
CA ASP A 229 -9.79 -9.25 0.82
C ASP A 229 -8.50 -9.80 0.16
N PHE A 230 -7.55 -10.24 0.97
CA PHE A 230 -6.28 -10.80 0.48
C PHE A 230 -6.42 -12.16 -0.21
N PRO A 231 -7.25 -13.11 0.26
CA PRO A 231 -7.56 -14.33 -0.50
C PRO A 231 -7.98 -14.04 -1.95
N GLU A 232 -8.84 -13.05 -2.16
CA GLU A 232 -9.23 -12.58 -3.50
C GLU A 232 -8.05 -11.93 -4.22
N ALA A 233 -7.30 -11.04 -3.55
CA ALA A 233 -6.16 -10.38 -4.16
C ALA A 233 -5.02 -11.34 -4.59
N LEU A 234 -4.82 -12.42 -3.84
CA LEU A 234 -3.70 -13.33 -4.02
C LEU A 234 -4.08 -14.62 -4.73
N MET A 235 -5.30 -14.70 -5.28
CA MET A 235 -5.84 -15.92 -5.88
C MET A 235 -5.72 -17.13 -4.93
N ASN A 236 -5.85 -16.90 -3.62
CA ASN A 236 -5.76 -17.91 -2.58
C ASN A 236 -7.15 -18.15 -1.96
N ILE A 237 -8.09 -18.56 -2.81
CA ILE A 237 -9.49 -18.73 -2.44
C ILE A 237 -9.70 -20.18 -1.98
N PRO A 238 -10.24 -20.44 -0.77
CA PRO A 238 -10.52 -21.80 -0.31
C PRO A 238 -11.38 -22.59 -1.30
N GLY A 239 -10.87 -23.74 -1.76
CA GLY A 239 -11.55 -24.59 -2.75
C GLY A 239 -11.44 -24.11 -4.20
N GLY A 240 -10.66 -23.04 -4.46
CA GLY A 240 -10.36 -22.52 -5.79
C GLY A 240 -8.86 -22.55 -6.09
N ALA A 241 -8.32 -21.43 -6.57
CA ALA A 241 -6.90 -21.26 -6.82
C ALA A 241 -6.09 -21.38 -5.51
N SER A 242 -4.93 -22.02 -5.58
CA SER A 242 -4.05 -22.30 -4.42
C SER A 242 -3.14 -21.14 -4.04
N GLY A 243 -3.26 -19.99 -4.72
CA GLY A 243 -2.39 -18.83 -4.55
C GLY A 243 -0.98 -19.03 -5.11
N THR A 244 -0.77 -20.04 -5.97
CA THR A 244 0.52 -20.26 -6.63
C THR A 244 0.57 -19.53 -7.96
N CYS A 245 1.78 -19.26 -8.47
CA CYS A 245 1.92 -18.58 -9.75
C CYS A 245 1.31 -19.32 -10.94
N GLY A 246 1.31 -20.65 -10.90
CA GLY A 246 0.63 -21.45 -11.92
C GLY A 246 -0.90 -21.32 -11.89
N ASP A 247 -1.50 -20.75 -10.85
CA ASP A 247 -2.94 -20.53 -10.81
C ASP A 247 -3.36 -19.24 -11.52
N TYR A 248 -2.45 -18.30 -11.72
CA TYR A 248 -2.72 -17.11 -12.54
C TYR A 248 -2.91 -17.46 -14.03
N ASP A 249 -2.41 -18.63 -14.46
CA ASP A 249 -2.58 -19.16 -15.81
C ASP A 249 -3.80 -20.09 -15.97
N LYS A 250 -4.61 -20.26 -14.92
CA LYS A 250 -5.78 -21.15 -14.95
C LYS A 250 -7.09 -20.38 -14.86
N CYS A 251 -8.06 -20.83 -15.64
CA CYS A 251 -9.44 -20.38 -15.49
C CYS A 251 -10.02 -20.84 -14.13
N PRO A 252 -10.52 -19.91 -13.28
CA PRO A 252 -11.04 -20.27 -11.98
C PRO A 252 -12.33 -21.08 -12.12
N GLY A 253 -12.52 -22.10 -11.26
CA GLY A 253 -13.66 -23.03 -11.35
C GLY A 253 -15.03 -22.39 -11.19
N LEU A 254 -15.13 -21.26 -10.49
CA LEU A 254 -16.37 -20.49 -10.33
C LEU A 254 -16.70 -19.58 -11.54
N ALA A 255 -15.79 -19.41 -12.50
CA ALA A 255 -16.08 -18.68 -13.74
C ALA A 255 -17.02 -19.46 -14.68
N HIS A 256 -17.29 -20.74 -14.39
CA HIS A 256 -18.28 -21.52 -15.13
C HIS A 256 -19.73 -21.11 -14.80
N GLY A 257 -20.32 -20.32 -15.68
CA GLY A 257 -21.78 -20.32 -15.91
C GLY A 257 -22.69 -19.83 -14.78
N ARG A 258 -22.19 -19.10 -13.77
CA ARG A 258 -23.02 -18.54 -12.68
C ARG A 258 -22.73 -17.09 -12.26
N MET A 259 -21.97 -16.33 -13.05
CA MET A 259 -22.14 -14.88 -13.02
C MET A 259 -23.45 -14.57 -13.77
N PRO A 260 -24.50 -14.00 -13.14
CA PRO A 260 -25.76 -13.70 -13.84
C PRO A 260 -25.48 -12.60 -14.86
N GLY A 261 -25.28 -12.99 -16.12
CA GLY A 261 -24.74 -12.15 -17.20
C GLY A 261 -23.45 -12.77 -17.76
N ASP A 262 -23.60 -13.71 -18.70
CA ASP A 262 -22.59 -14.19 -19.66
C ASP A 262 -21.19 -14.59 -19.18
N GLY A 263 -20.94 -14.88 -17.89
CA GLY A 263 -19.63 -15.41 -17.46
C GLY A 263 -18.46 -14.45 -17.67
N ILE A 264 -18.76 -13.19 -17.98
CA ILE A 264 -17.81 -12.10 -18.19
C ILE A 264 -17.77 -11.29 -16.89
N SER A 265 -16.61 -11.24 -16.23
CA SER A 265 -16.30 -10.07 -15.40
C SER A 265 -15.88 -8.96 -16.35
N GLY A 266 -16.62 -7.86 -16.36
CA GLY A 266 -16.45 -6.76 -17.33
C GLY A 266 -17.72 -6.51 -18.13
N TYR A 267 -18.50 -5.50 -17.75
CA TYR A 267 -19.57 -5.05 -18.64
C TYR A 267 -18.94 -4.59 -19.97
N PRO A 268 -19.43 -5.02 -21.14
CA PRO A 268 -18.99 -4.46 -22.41
C PRO A 268 -19.44 -2.99 -22.46
N ARG A 269 -18.56 -2.07 -22.06
CA ARG A 269 -18.73 -0.63 -22.30
C ARG A 269 -18.10 -0.28 -23.66
N PRO A 270 -18.87 0.20 -24.65
CA PRO A 270 -18.32 0.73 -25.89
C PRO A 270 -17.90 2.22 -25.72
N PRO A 271 -16.77 2.71 -26.27
CA PRO A 271 -15.61 2.01 -26.83
C PRO A 271 -14.32 2.29 -26.03
N GLY A 272 -13.93 1.35 -25.18
CA GLY A 272 -12.52 1.15 -24.85
C GLY A 272 -11.84 0.39 -26.00
N ARG A 273 -10.87 1.00 -26.70
CA ARG A 273 -10.20 0.39 -27.89
C ARG A 273 -9.17 -0.72 -27.57
N VAL A 274 -9.01 -1.09 -26.30
CA VAL A 274 -8.35 -2.33 -25.89
C VAL A 274 -9.43 -3.17 -25.22
N LEU A 275 -9.82 -4.28 -25.85
CA LEU A 275 -10.69 -5.28 -25.22
C LEU A 275 -9.92 -5.90 -24.06
N ASP A 276 -10.56 -6.31 -22.98
CA ASP A 276 -9.91 -6.88 -21.79
C ASP A 276 -10.74 -8.09 -21.31
N GLU A 277 -10.87 -9.12 -22.17
CA GLU A 277 -11.71 -10.29 -21.93
C GLU A 277 -10.97 -11.60 -22.21
N VAL A 278 -10.73 -12.45 -21.20
CA VAL A 278 -10.23 -13.85 -21.29
C VAL A 278 -11.47 -14.70 -21.43
N ILE A 279 -11.55 -15.47 -22.51
CA ILE A 279 -12.61 -16.43 -22.71
C ILE A 279 -12.13 -17.77 -22.17
N CYS A 280 -12.58 -18.11 -20.97
CA CYS A 280 -12.42 -19.44 -20.41
C CYS A 280 -13.34 -20.41 -21.13
N THR A 281 -12.79 -21.33 -21.92
CA THR A 281 -13.60 -22.34 -22.61
C THR A 281 -14.08 -23.43 -21.65
N ASP A 282 -13.26 -23.79 -20.66
CA ASP A 282 -13.50 -24.85 -19.69
C ASP A 282 -12.88 -24.52 -18.30
N GLU A 283 -13.42 -25.13 -17.23
CA GLU A 283 -12.90 -25.03 -15.86
C GLU A 283 -11.48 -25.61 -15.79
N GLY A 284 -10.56 -24.85 -15.17
CA GLY A 284 -9.17 -25.28 -15.05
C GLY A 284 -8.42 -25.31 -16.39
N ALA A 285 -9.01 -24.77 -17.47
CA ALA A 285 -8.28 -24.55 -18.72
C ALA A 285 -7.03 -23.72 -18.41
N GLU A 286 -5.87 -24.30 -18.72
CA GLU A 286 -4.60 -23.61 -18.67
C GLU A 286 -4.51 -22.74 -19.91
N ILE A 287 -4.45 -21.43 -19.69
CA ILE A 287 -4.18 -20.43 -20.70
C ILE A 287 -2.82 -19.88 -20.32
N PRO A 288 -1.72 -20.45 -20.86
CA PRO A 288 -0.38 -19.99 -20.54
C PRO A 288 -0.28 -18.47 -20.70
N GLY A 289 0.21 -17.80 -19.65
CA GLY A 289 0.31 -16.34 -19.51
C GLY A 289 -0.98 -15.54 -19.59
N ALA A 290 -2.14 -16.16 -19.30
CA ALA A 290 -3.31 -15.43 -18.82
C ALA A 290 -2.97 -14.61 -17.56
N GLY A 291 -1.98 -15.10 -16.80
CA GLY A 291 -1.44 -14.51 -15.60
C GLY A 291 -0.38 -13.43 -15.79
N VAL A 292 -0.16 -12.92 -17.01
CA VAL A 292 0.77 -11.85 -17.44
C VAL A 292 1.95 -12.36 -18.29
N TYR A 293 2.02 -11.90 -19.54
CA TYR A 293 3.24 -12.00 -20.35
C TYR A 293 3.97 -10.66 -20.53
N PRO A 294 5.32 -10.69 -20.59
CA PRO A 294 6.17 -9.58 -21.00
C PRO A 294 6.39 -9.56 -22.53
N ASP A 295 6.76 -8.37 -23.01
CA ASP A 295 7.28 -8.06 -24.35
C ASP A 295 6.26 -7.94 -25.51
N GLY A 296 6.54 -6.98 -26.39
CA GLY A 296 5.66 -6.43 -27.43
C GLY A 296 5.25 -7.36 -28.58
N SER A 297 5.17 -8.67 -28.39
CA SER A 297 4.59 -9.60 -29.36
C SER A 297 3.06 -9.71 -29.22
N ARG A 298 2.37 -8.61 -29.51
CA ARG A 298 0.91 -8.57 -29.64
C ARG A 298 0.44 -9.54 -30.73
N LYS A 299 -0.12 -10.69 -30.37
CA LYS A 299 -0.83 -11.56 -31.32
C LYS A 299 -2.27 -11.09 -31.47
N SER A 300 -2.63 -10.70 -32.70
CA SER A 300 -4.02 -10.37 -33.06
C SER A 300 -4.94 -11.57 -32.80
N GLY A 301 -5.98 -11.38 -31.99
CA GLY A 301 -7.04 -12.37 -31.77
C GLY A 301 -6.90 -13.25 -30.51
N GLN A 302 -6.22 -12.79 -29.46
CA GLN A 302 -6.14 -13.50 -28.17
C GLN A 302 -6.87 -12.75 -27.03
N PRO A 303 -7.46 -13.47 -26.07
CA PRO A 303 -8.32 -12.92 -25.02
C PRO A 303 -7.50 -12.52 -23.76
N TYR A 304 -7.98 -11.61 -22.90
CA TYR A 304 -7.25 -10.89 -21.82
C TYR A 304 -7.58 -11.21 -20.34
N ARG A 305 -6.52 -11.26 -19.54
CA ARG A 305 -6.38 -11.17 -18.07
C ARG A 305 -7.64 -11.17 -17.19
N TYR A 306 -7.75 -12.25 -16.42
CA TYR A 306 -8.57 -12.31 -15.21
C TYR A 306 -7.68 -11.86 -14.02
N THR A 307 -8.24 -11.07 -13.10
CA THR A 307 -7.89 -11.07 -11.67
C THR A 307 -6.53 -10.62 -11.15
N MET A 308 -5.58 -10.07 -11.93
CA MET A 308 -4.39 -9.50 -11.26
C MET A 308 -4.81 -8.22 -10.52
N PRO A 309 -4.87 -8.22 -9.17
CA PRO A 309 -5.26 -7.03 -8.46
C PRO A 309 -4.10 -6.07 -8.61
N LYS A 310 -4.43 -4.87 -9.07
CA LYS A 310 -3.46 -3.82 -9.29
C LYS A 310 -3.20 -3.17 -7.94
N PHE A 311 -2.24 -3.76 -7.21
CA PHE A 311 -1.88 -3.33 -5.88
C PHE A 311 -0.39 -3.09 -5.75
N VAL A 312 -0.05 -2.31 -4.73
CA VAL A 312 1.30 -2.07 -4.26
C VAL A 312 1.29 -2.09 -2.74
N CYS A 313 2.25 -2.79 -2.15
CA CYS A 313 2.46 -2.77 -0.71
C CYS A 313 3.71 -1.97 -0.40
N LEU A 314 3.56 -0.95 0.44
CA LEU A 314 4.63 -0.09 0.90
C LEU A 314 5.18 -0.63 2.21
N GLN A 315 6.51 -0.64 2.32
CA GLN A 315 7.20 -1.06 3.52
C GLN A 315 7.59 0.17 4.31
N TYR A 316 7.20 0.23 5.58
CA TYR A 316 7.51 1.33 6.48
C TYR A 316 8.51 0.89 7.55
N PRO A 317 9.43 1.78 7.97
CA PRO A 317 10.37 1.48 9.03
C PRO A 317 9.66 1.37 10.38
N ALA A 318 10.33 0.70 11.32
CA ALA A 318 9.97 0.72 12.73
C ALA A 318 10.03 2.14 13.32
N GLY A 319 9.33 2.34 14.43
CA GLY A 319 9.42 3.52 15.28
C GLY A 319 8.51 4.68 14.84
N ILE A 320 7.55 4.44 13.95
CA ILE A 320 6.59 5.46 13.52
C ILE A 320 5.18 5.14 14.04
N SER A 321 4.38 6.19 14.25
CA SER A 321 2.96 6.09 14.64
C SER A 321 2.03 6.60 13.55
N SER A 322 2.57 7.17 12.47
CA SER A 322 1.77 7.72 11.37
C SER A 322 2.58 7.82 10.08
N PHE A 323 1.86 7.89 8.97
CA PHE A 323 2.40 8.18 7.65
C PHE A 323 1.36 8.91 6.79
N GLU A 324 1.79 9.48 5.67
CA GLU A 324 0.94 10.25 4.77
C GLU A 324 0.93 9.63 3.37
N VAL A 325 -0.22 9.75 2.71
CA VAL A 325 -0.44 9.30 1.34
C VAL A 325 -1.20 10.37 0.59
N THR A 326 -0.65 10.84 -0.53
CA THR A 326 -1.36 11.71 -1.45
C THR A 326 -1.94 10.87 -2.58
N TYR A 327 -3.26 10.87 -2.74
CA TYR A 327 -3.97 10.16 -3.79
C TYR A 327 -4.68 11.16 -4.72
N GLU A 328 -4.63 10.89 -6.01
CA GLU A 328 -5.19 11.73 -7.07
C GLU A 328 -6.00 10.87 -8.02
N VAL A 329 -7.18 11.37 -8.39
CA VAL A 329 -7.97 10.84 -9.50
C VAL A 329 -7.98 11.90 -10.60
N GLY A 330 -7.47 11.56 -11.78
CA GLY A 330 -7.45 12.42 -12.95
C GLY A 330 -8.86 12.87 -13.36
N ARG A 331 -8.96 13.87 -14.25
CA ARG A 331 -10.26 14.31 -14.76
C ARG A 331 -10.84 13.27 -15.71
N ASN A 332 -12.15 13.04 -15.70
CA ASN A 332 -12.85 12.39 -16.79
C ASN A 332 -13.35 13.47 -17.77
N PHE A 333 -12.93 13.38 -19.04
CA PHE A 333 -13.38 14.31 -20.06
C PHE A 333 -14.69 13.86 -20.74
N ASP A 334 -15.08 12.59 -20.59
CA ASP A 334 -16.19 11.97 -21.31
C ASP A 334 -17.48 11.86 -20.47
N ALA A 335 -17.41 12.06 -19.15
CA ALA A 335 -18.56 11.95 -18.26
C ALA A 335 -18.63 13.04 -17.17
N SER A 336 -19.86 13.41 -16.83
CA SER A 336 -20.19 14.25 -15.67
C SER A 336 -19.85 13.53 -14.36
N ALA A 337 -19.24 14.25 -13.40
CA ALA A 337 -19.02 13.88 -12.00
C ALA A 337 -18.93 12.36 -11.70
N TYR A 338 -17.84 11.73 -12.10
CA TYR A 338 -17.45 10.39 -11.66
C TYR A 338 -16.30 10.46 -10.62
N GLY A 339 -15.93 9.33 -10.04
CA GLY A 339 -14.75 9.24 -9.18
C GLY A 339 -14.33 7.80 -8.98
N ARG A 340 -13.33 7.61 -8.12
CA ARG A 340 -12.73 6.30 -7.86
C ARG A 340 -12.73 6.01 -6.38
N ASN A 341 -12.67 4.74 -6.04
CA ASN A 341 -12.31 4.33 -4.69
C ASN A 341 -10.86 3.85 -4.75
N PHE A 342 -10.06 4.16 -3.75
CA PHE A 342 -8.85 3.37 -3.52
C PHE A 342 -9.05 2.55 -2.27
N LEU A 343 -8.59 1.31 -2.33
CA LEU A 343 -8.73 0.35 -1.25
C LEU A 343 -7.40 0.23 -0.52
N PHE A 344 -7.46 -0.07 0.77
CA PHE A 344 -6.26 -0.29 1.55
C PHE A 344 -6.44 -1.32 2.66
N ALA A 345 -5.34 -1.99 2.97
CA ALA A 345 -5.23 -2.94 4.07
C ALA A 345 -3.76 -3.13 4.46
N GLY A 346 -3.48 -3.60 5.67
CA GLY A 346 -2.15 -4.13 5.97
C GLY A 346 -2.09 -5.62 5.63
N THR A 347 -0.90 -6.19 5.49
CA THR A 347 -0.71 -7.64 5.20
C THR A 347 -1.12 -8.56 6.36
N GLY A 348 -1.71 -8.00 7.43
CA GLY A 348 -2.04 -8.70 8.66
C GLY A 348 -2.93 -9.91 8.45
N SER A 349 -3.83 -9.92 7.47
CA SER A 349 -4.66 -11.12 7.17
C SER A 349 -3.86 -12.43 6.98
N LEU A 350 -2.54 -12.33 6.76
CA LEU A 350 -1.59 -13.44 6.63
C LEU A 350 -0.81 -13.71 7.93
N PRO A 351 -0.20 -14.91 8.10
CA PRO A 351 0.55 -15.28 9.31
C PRO A 351 1.57 -14.23 9.72
N PRO A 352 1.61 -13.77 10.99
CA PRO A 352 2.70 -12.95 11.47
C PRO A 352 4.00 -13.74 11.42
N GLU A 353 5.12 -13.03 11.31
CA GLU A 353 6.42 -13.67 11.41
C GLU A 353 6.57 -14.29 12.80
N CYS A 354 6.76 -15.60 12.88
CA CYS A 354 7.12 -16.24 14.13
C CYS A 354 8.61 -16.05 14.36
N VAL A 355 8.99 -15.52 15.52
CA VAL A 355 10.39 -15.45 15.95
C VAL A 355 10.64 -16.49 17.04
N GLY A 356 11.76 -17.20 16.92
CA GLY A 356 12.20 -18.14 17.94
C GLY A 356 12.58 -17.43 19.24
N PRO A 357 12.74 -18.19 20.34
CA PRO A 357 13.25 -17.62 21.57
C PRO A 357 14.62 -16.99 21.30
N PRO A 358 14.99 -15.90 22.01
CA PRO A 358 16.30 -15.29 21.85
C PRO A 358 17.37 -16.38 21.91
N GLN A 359 18.13 -16.56 20.83
CA GLN A 359 19.25 -17.50 20.86
C GLN A 359 20.17 -17.01 21.97
N LEU A 360 20.38 -17.87 22.98
CA LEU A 360 21.38 -17.59 24.00
C LEU A 360 22.68 -17.24 23.26
N PRO A 361 23.40 -16.18 23.68
CA PRO A 361 24.68 -15.86 23.08
C PRO A 361 25.49 -17.15 22.98
N PRO A 362 26.13 -17.44 21.83
CA PRO A 362 26.92 -18.66 21.69
C PRO A 362 27.82 -18.75 22.92
N ALA A 363 27.69 -19.87 23.66
CA ALA A 363 28.41 -20.05 24.91
C ALA A 363 29.85 -19.64 24.64
N MET A 364 30.37 -18.68 25.45
CA MET A 364 31.71 -18.16 25.22
C MET A 364 32.63 -19.36 25.00
N PRO A 365 33.41 -19.40 23.91
CA PRO A 365 34.31 -20.52 23.67
C PRO A 365 35.11 -20.72 24.95
N PRO A 366 35.29 -21.99 25.41
CA PRO A 366 35.96 -22.28 26.66
C PRO A 366 37.23 -21.45 26.70
N SER A 367 37.35 -20.62 27.74
CA SER A 367 38.49 -19.71 27.92
C SER A 367 39.75 -20.50 27.61
N ARG A 368 40.50 -20.08 26.57
CA ARG A 368 41.77 -20.72 26.23
C ARG A 368 42.57 -20.87 27.54
N PRO A 369 43.16 -22.05 27.80
CA PRO A 369 44.05 -22.22 28.94
C PRO A 369 45.00 -21.03 29.00
N ALA A 370 45.13 -20.43 30.19
CA ALA A 370 46.00 -19.28 30.38
C ALA A 370 47.35 -19.62 29.73
N PRO A 371 47.88 -18.77 28.82
CA PRO A 371 49.19 -19.02 28.24
C PRO A 371 50.18 -19.22 29.38
N MET A 372 50.99 -20.28 29.29
CA MET A 372 52.06 -20.53 30.27
C MET A 372 52.85 -19.23 30.46
N PRO A 373 53.23 -18.88 31.71
CA PRO A 373 53.98 -17.67 31.98
C PRO A 373 55.21 -17.64 31.09
N SER A 374 55.28 -16.65 30.20
CA SER A 374 56.45 -16.42 29.36
C SER A 374 57.68 -16.25 30.27
N PRO A 375 58.82 -16.88 29.95
CA PRO A 375 60.05 -16.67 30.70
C PRO A 375 60.38 -15.18 30.71
N SER A 376 60.69 -14.66 31.91
CA SER A 376 60.98 -13.26 32.19
C SER A 376 61.94 -12.70 31.14
N SER A 377 61.46 -11.73 30.35
CA SER A 377 62.28 -11.03 29.38
C SER A 377 63.43 -10.29 30.09
N PRO A 378 64.66 -10.32 29.53
CA PRO A 378 65.80 -9.60 30.10
C PRO A 378 65.54 -8.08 30.16
N PRO A 379 66.23 -7.37 31.07
CA PRO A 379 66.03 -5.94 31.27
C PRO A 379 66.25 -5.16 29.96
N PRO A 380 65.44 -4.13 29.68
CA PRO A 380 65.51 -3.39 28.43
C PRO A 380 66.82 -2.59 28.35
N THR A 381 67.49 -2.69 27.21
CA THR A 381 68.63 -1.86 26.83
C THR A 381 68.20 -0.38 26.78
N PRO A 382 69.02 0.59 27.22
CA PRO A 382 68.66 2.01 27.21
C PRO A 382 68.36 2.49 25.77
N LEU A 383 67.17 3.05 25.58
CA LEU A 383 66.75 3.66 24.31
C LEU A 383 67.59 4.91 24.01
N PRO A 384 68.04 5.12 22.75
CA PRO A 384 68.64 6.38 22.32
C PRO A 384 67.63 7.52 22.45
N GLN A 385 68.09 8.66 22.98
CA GLN A 385 67.27 9.87 23.12
C GLN A 385 66.75 10.33 21.76
N ARG A 386 65.42 10.51 21.69
CA ARG A 386 64.69 10.96 20.49
C ARG A 386 65.02 12.44 20.22
N PRO A 387 65.38 12.85 18.99
CA PRO A 387 65.55 14.26 18.66
C PRO A 387 64.22 15.01 18.78
N HIS A 388 64.27 16.21 19.35
CA HIS A 388 63.14 17.13 19.44
C HIS A 388 62.59 17.44 18.03
N LEU A 389 61.35 17.02 17.77
CA LEU A 389 60.59 17.43 16.59
C LEU A 389 60.01 18.83 16.84
N LEU A 390 60.28 19.73 15.90
CA LEU A 390 59.73 21.09 15.82
C LEU A 390 58.20 21.07 15.61
N PRO A 391 57.49 22.13 16.05
CA PRO A 391 56.03 22.20 15.94
C PRO A 391 55.58 22.29 14.48
N HIS A 392 54.74 21.35 14.07
CA HIS A 392 54.05 21.38 12.78
C HIS A 392 52.98 22.49 12.79
N THR A 393 53.09 23.42 11.85
CA THR A 393 52.03 24.37 11.50
C THR A 393 50.89 23.65 10.77
N PRO A 394 49.61 23.89 11.13
CA PRO A 394 48.48 23.32 10.42
C PRO A 394 48.35 23.92 9.00
N PRO A 395 47.85 23.14 8.03
CA PRO A 395 47.64 23.61 6.67
C PRO A 395 46.51 24.67 6.61
N PRO A 396 46.56 25.59 5.64
CA PRO A 396 45.55 26.64 5.49
C PRO A 396 44.20 26.06 5.07
N LEU A 397 43.13 26.59 5.67
CA LEU A 397 41.74 26.30 5.36
C LEU A 397 41.43 26.61 3.89
N MET A 398 40.78 25.66 3.21
CA MET A 398 40.25 25.87 1.86
C MET A 398 39.16 26.95 1.87
N PRO A 399 39.10 27.81 0.84
CA PRO A 399 38.03 28.81 0.71
C PRO A 399 36.68 28.12 0.43
N PRO A 400 35.57 28.72 0.90
CA PRO A 400 34.23 28.19 0.67
C PRO A 400 33.87 28.22 -0.83
N PRO A 401 33.05 27.26 -1.29
CA PRO A 401 32.57 27.24 -2.66
C PRO A 401 31.72 28.48 -2.96
N SER A 402 31.93 29.07 -4.14
CA SER A 402 31.17 30.20 -4.66
C SER A 402 29.72 29.82 -4.93
N THR A 403 28.79 30.67 -4.51
CA THR A 403 27.35 30.53 -4.74
C THR A 403 27.01 30.49 -6.23
N PRO A 404 26.10 29.61 -6.67
CA PRO A 404 25.65 29.56 -8.07
C PRO A 404 24.89 30.85 -8.45
N PRO A 405 24.98 31.28 -9.72
CA PRO A 405 24.26 32.45 -10.20
C PRO A 405 22.73 32.22 -10.21
N PRO A 406 21.93 33.29 -10.07
CA PRO A 406 20.47 33.17 -10.10
C PRO A 406 19.97 32.72 -11.48
N PRO A 407 18.83 32.00 -11.53
CA PRO A 407 18.23 31.58 -12.80
C PRO A 407 17.75 32.80 -13.62
N PRO A 408 17.76 32.69 -14.96
CA PRO A 408 17.24 33.75 -15.83
C PRO A 408 15.73 33.94 -15.63
N PRO A 409 15.21 35.17 -15.82
CA PRO A 409 13.79 35.45 -15.72
C PRO A 409 12.98 34.71 -16.79
N LEU A 410 11.80 34.23 -16.40
CA LEU A 410 10.85 33.57 -17.31
C LEU A 410 10.33 34.55 -18.38
N PRO A 411 10.11 34.09 -19.63
CA PRO A 411 9.51 34.90 -20.67
C PRO A 411 8.07 35.28 -20.30
N LEU A 412 7.73 36.54 -20.53
CA LEU A 412 6.36 37.03 -20.38
C LEU A 412 5.45 36.40 -21.45
N PRO A 413 4.17 36.11 -21.13
CA PRO A 413 3.22 35.62 -22.11
C PRO A 413 2.95 36.66 -23.21
N PRO A 414 2.69 36.23 -24.45
CA PRO A 414 2.34 37.12 -25.55
C PRO A 414 1.01 37.83 -25.32
N PRO A 415 0.82 39.03 -25.94
CA PRO A 415 -0.37 39.87 -25.77
C PRO A 415 -1.66 39.27 -26.34
#